data_AF-A0A0M6XQM8-F1
#
_entry.id   AF-A0A0M6XQM8-F1
#
_cell.length_a   1.000
_cell.length_b   1.000
_cell.length_c   1.000
_cell.angle_alpha   90.00
_cell.angle_beta   90.00
_cell.angle_gamma   90.00
#
_symmetry.space_group_name_H-M   'P 1'
#
loop_
_entity.id
_entity.type
_entity.pdbx_description
1 polymer ?
#
loop_
_entity_poly.entity_id
_entity_poly.type
_entity_poly.pdbx_seq_one_letter_code
_entity_poly.pdbx_strand_id
1 'polypeptide(L)'
;MSPSPAAARATPSDQEALRLAFAAPIDRARATGLPLDRISLRDHIRDVEIGAFQAERGVTQRVRFDIVAEVVPDADAVASDDVDGILSYDTLIEAIGLELEAERLNLLETLAERIAARVLLHERAARVFVRIEKLDRGPHVLGVEIVRARTQAPAITLADDAPRPRVVLLPAGAQDDAELSALLDRLDGHAEPTVLIATPDFVPPVAAQTQAQRRIDLLTLEQAAWRLAARDRRCVVVDSRTELDWSMRRGGLTVWAPSRLVLDATHPPESEDPVTLARWFAAAFHAVELFLPADPRPGPVPERRITDLSDVA
;
A
#
# COMPACT_ATOMS: atom_id res chain seq x y z
N MET A 1 14.60 -12.27 23.22
CA MET A 1 14.79 -13.00 21.94
C MET A 1 13.50 -13.75 21.65
N SER A 2 12.54 -13.09 21.02
CA SER A 2 11.30 -13.72 20.57
C SER A 2 11.54 -14.38 19.20
N PRO A 3 10.97 -15.56 18.93
CA PRO A 3 11.22 -16.26 17.67
C PRO A 3 10.54 -15.51 16.52
N SER A 4 11.26 -15.40 15.40
CA SER A 4 10.76 -14.91 14.11
C SER A 4 9.57 -15.76 13.65
N PRO A 5 8.51 -15.19 13.04
CA PRO A 5 7.40 -15.97 12.50
C PRO A 5 7.93 -16.77 11.30
N ALA A 6 8.10 -18.08 11.50
CA ALA A 6 8.47 -18.99 10.44
C ALA A 6 7.36 -18.96 9.37
N ALA A 7 7.71 -18.56 8.15
CA ALA A 7 6.84 -18.71 6.99
C ALA A 7 6.38 -20.18 6.91
N ALA A 8 5.07 -20.42 7.04
CA ALA A 8 4.49 -21.75 7.01
C ALA A 8 4.82 -22.41 5.67
N ARG A 9 5.66 -23.45 5.69
CA ARG A 9 5.99 -24.25 4.50
C ARG A 9 4.71 -24.95 4.01
N ALA A 10 4.41 -24.82 2.72
CA ALA A 10 3.31 -25.53 2.08
C ALA A 10 3.44 -27.05 2.31
N THR A 11 2.34 -27.71 2.69
CA THR A 11 2.34 -29.15 2.90
C THR A 11 2.37 -29.89 1.55
N PRO A 12 2.81 -31.17 1.49
CA PRO A 12 2.74 -31.95 0.25
C PRO A 12 1.34 -32.02 -0.36
N SER A 13 0.30 -31.96 0.47
CA SER A 13 -1.11 -31.86 0.02
C SER A 13 -1.45 -30.52 -0.62
N ASP A 14 -0.84 -29.42 -0.17
CA ASP A 14 -1.06 -28.09 -0.74
C ASP A 14 -0.42 -27.93 -2.12
N GLN A 15 0.76 -28.52 -2.32
CA GLN A 15 1.44 -28.53 -3.62
C GLN A 15 0.66 -29.34 -4.66
N GLU A 16 0.12 -30.50 -4.28
CA GLU A 16 -0.73 -31.28 -5.15
C GLU A 16 -2.07 -30.58 -5.44
N ALA A 17 -2.65 -29.91 -4.44
CA ALA A 17 -3.84 -29.10 -4.63
C ALA A 17 -3.61 -27.93 -5.61
N LEU A 18 -2.46 -27.26 -5.52
CA LEU A 18 -2.07 -26.17 -6.42
C LEU A 18 -1.94 -26.66 -7.86
N ARG A 19 -1.23 -27.79 -8.05
CA ARG A 19 -1.11 -28.44 -9.37
C ARG A 19 -2.48 -28.79 -9.95
N LEU A 20 -3.36 -29.35 -9.12
CA LEU A 20 -4.72 -29.72 -9.53
C LEU A 20 -5.60 -28.49 -9.81
N ALA A 21 -5.46 -27.39 -9.08
CA ALA A 21 -6.29 -26.19 -9.29
C ALA A 21 -6.19 -25.66 -10.73
N PHE A 22 -4.98 -25.68 -11.30
CA PHE A 22 -4.71 -25.21 -12.66
C PHE A 22 -4.79 -26.31 -13.74
N ALA A 23 -4.90 -27.57 -13.36
CA ALA A 23 -4.99 -28.71 -14.29
C ALA A 23 -6.30 -28.76 -15.08
N ALA A 24 -6.31 -29.59 -16.13
CA ALA A 24 -7.48 -29.84 -16.96
C ALA A 24 -8.67 -30.39 -16.12
N PRO A 25 -9.93 -30.16 -16.54
CA PRO A 25 -11.12 -30.61 -15.81
C PRO A 25 -11.09 -32.09 -15.39
N ILE A 26 -10.53 -32.97 -16.22
CA ILE A 26 -10.48 -34.41 -15.96
C ILE A 26 -9.47 -34.81 -14.88
N ASP A 27 -8.37 -34.07 -14.74
CA ASP A 27 -7.37 -34.31 -13.70
C ASP A 27 -7.89 -33.86 -12.34
N ARG A 28 -8.74 -32.82 -12.33
CA ARG A 28 -9.41 -32.29 -11.12
C ARG A 28 -10.44 -33.25 -10.54
N ALA A 29 -11.23 -33.90 -11.41
CA ALA A 29 -12.30 -34.82 -11.00
C ALA A 29 -11.80 -36.07 -10.24
N ARG A 30 -10.50 -36.36 -10.28
CA ARG A 30 -9.88 -37.52 -9.63
C ARG A 30 -9.40 -37.26 -8.20
N ALA A 31 -9.46 -36.02 -7.72
CA ALA A 31 -8.98 -35.64 -6.38
C ALA A 31 -10.08 -35.81 -5.31
N THR A 32 -9.79 -36.55 -4.23
CA THR A 32 -10.73 -36.88 -3.14
C THR A 32 -10.77 -35.84 -2.02
N GLY A 33 -11.96 -35.40 -1.61
CA GLY A 33 -12.25 -34.50 -0.48
C GLY A 33 -13.75 -34.17 -0.40
N LEU A 34 -14.21 -33.47 0.65
CA LEU A 34 -15.58 -32.90 0.68
C LEU A 34 -15.76 -32.00 -0.56
N PRO A 35 -16.88 -32.08 -1.29
CA PRO A 35 -17.04 -31.35 -2.54
C PRO A 35 -17.20 -29.85 -2.24
N LEU A 36 -16.11 -29.10 -2.37
CA LEU A 36 -16.15 -27.65 -2.51
C LEU A 36 -16.38 -27.33 -3.99
N ASP A 37 -17.25 -26.37 -4.26
CA ASP A 37 -17.43 -25.86 -5.61
C ASP A 37 -16.25 -24.95 -5.97
N ARG A 38 -16.00 -24.80 -7.28
CA ARG A 38 -14.88 -23.99 -7.78
C ARG A 38 -15.36 -22.91 -8.72
N ILE A 39 -15.01 -21.69 -8.40
CA ILE A 39 -15.14 -20.53 -9.29
C ILE A 39 -13.74 -20.17 -9.77
N SER A 40 -13.57 -19.99 -11.08
CA SER A 40 -12.25 -19.72 -11.64
C SER A 40 -12.25 -18.60 -12.67
N LEU A 41 -11.31 -17.69 -12.51
CA LEU A 41 -10.90 -16.69 -13.50
C LEU A 41 -9.61 -17.19 -14.17
N ARG A 42 -9.55 -17.19 -15.50
CA ARG A 42 -8.39 -17.67 -16.27
C ARG A 42 -8.01 -16.70 -17.36
N ASP A 43 -6.72 -16.66 -17.68
CA ASP A 43 -6.14 -15.84 -18.75
C ASP A 43 -6.57 -14.36 -18.68
N HIS A 44 -6.80 -13.84 -17.48
CA HIS A 44 -7.10 -12.43 -17.27
C HIS A 44 -5.82 -11.62 -17.38
N ILE A 45 -5.67 -10.85 -18.46
CA ILE A 45 -4.45 -10.08 -18.73
C ILE A 45 -4.69 -8.60 -18.45
N ARG A 46 -3.78 -7.98 -17.69
CA ARG A 46 -3.76 -6.54 -17.42
C ARG A 46 -2.37 -5.98 -17.65
N ASP A 47 -2.31 -4.72 -18.08
CA ASP A 47 -1.07 -3.95 -18.09
C ASP A 47 -0.82 -3.44 -16.66
N VAL A 48 0.30 -3.83 -16.06
CA VAL A 48 0.62 -3.54 -14.66
C VAL A 48 2.03 -2.99 -14.55
N GLU A 49 2.19 -1.90 -13.80
CA GLU A 49 3.49 -1.38 -13.39
C GLU A 49 3.97 -2.13 -12.14
N ILE A 50 4.79 -3.17 -12.29
CA ILE A 50 5.25 -4.01 -11.17
C ILE A 50 6.68 -4.48 -11.37
N GLY A 51 7.49 -4.39 -10.32
CA GLY A 51 8.86 -4.90 -10.36
C GLY A 51 9.81 -4.23 -9.37
N ALA A 52 10.85 -4.97 -8.98
CA ALA A 52 11.85 -4.51 -8.03
C ALA A 52 13.02 -3.77 -8.70
N PHE A 53 13.19 -3.89 -10.02
CA PHE A 53 14.30 -3.27 -10.73
C PHE A 53 13.96 -1.82 -11.15
N GLN A 54 14.95 -0.93 -11.08
CA GLN A 54 14.78 0.47 -11.49
C GLN A 54 14.34 0.60 -12.96
N ALA A 55 14.81 -0.29 -13.83
CA ALA A 55 14.40 -0.32 -15.23
C ALA A 55 12.91 -0.67 -15.45
N GLU A 56 12.23 -1.22 -14.44
CA GLU A 56 10.79 -1.53 -14.48
C GLU A 56 9.92 -0.39 -13.92
N ARG A 57 10.51 0.72 -13.45
CA ARG A 57 9.75 1.88 -12.96
C ARG A 57 9.29 2.76 -14.11
N GLY A 58 8.02 3.14 -14.11
CA GLY A 58 7.39 3.91 -15.18
C GLY A 58 7.10 3.11 -16.46
N VAL A 59 7.16 1.77 -16.40
CA VAL A 59 6.90 0.87 -17.54
C VAL A 59 5.87 -0.18 -17.12
N THR A 60 4.80 -0.30 -17.90
CA THR A 60 3.80 -1.35 -17.71
C THR A 60 4.21 -2.65 -18.40
N GLN A 61 3.82 -3.78 -17.82
CA GLN A 61 4.08 -5.12 -18.34
C GLN A 61 2.75 -5.90 -18.40
N ARG A 62 2.58 -6.78 -19.39
CA ARG A 62 1.41 -7.66 -19.41
C ARG A 62 1.56 -8.73 -18.35
N VAL A 63 0.63 -8.70 -17.40
CA VAL A 63 0.54 -9.67 -16.32
C VAL A 63 -0.72 -10.48 -16.49
N ARG A 64 -0.58 -11.81 -16.51
CA ARG A 64 -1.67 -12.77 -16.52
C ARG A 64 -2.01 -13.20 -15.09
N PHE A 65 -3.30 -13.24 -14.80
CA PHE A 65 -3.86 -13.72 -13.55
C PHE A 65 -4.74 -14.95 -13.81
N ASP A 66 -4.46 -16.03 -13.09
CA ASP A 66 -5.37 -17.17 -12.96
C ASP A 66 -5.70 -17.36 -11.49
N ILE A 67 -7.00 -17.31 -11.16
CA ILE A 67 -7.48 -17.43 -9.79
C ILE A 67 -8.52 -18.53 -9.74
N VAL A 68 -8.39 -19.43 -8.76
CA VAL A 68 -9.40 -20.44 -8.44
C VAL A 68 -9.80 -20.27 -6.99
N ALA A 69 -11.07 -19.98 -6.74
CA ALA A 69 -11.66 -19.99 -5.41
C ALA A 69 -12.43 -21.29 -5.20
N GLU A 70 -12.09 -22.03 -4.15
CA GLU A 70 -12.92 -23.12 -3.62
C GLU A 70 -13.89 -22.54 -2.60
N VAL A 71 -15.18 -22.76 -2.84
CA VAL A 71 -16.27 -22.22 -2.04
C VAL A 71 -17.09 -23.32 -1.39
N VAL A 72 -17.61 -23.04 -0.21
CA VAL A 72 -18.59 -23.92 0.44
C VAL A 72 -19.89 -23.85 -0.38
N PRO A 73 -20.42 -24.99 -0.86
CA PRO A 73 -21.66 -25.01 -1.65
C PRO A 73 -22.83 -24.43 -0.87
N ASP A 74 -23.70 -23.70 -1.57
CA ASP A 74 -25.00 -23.28 -1.04
C ASP A 74 -26.11 -23.87 -1.88
N ALA A 75 -26.76 -24.91 -1.34
CA ALA A 75 -27.85 -25.55 -2.05
C ALA A 75 -29.08 -24.64 -2.20
N ASP A 76 -29.30 -23.70 -1.27
CA ASP A 76 -30.46 -22.82 -1.26
C ASP A 76 -30.28 -21.67 -2.26
N ALA A 77 -29.12 -21.01 -2.27
CA ALA A 77 -28.82 -19.93 -3.23
C ALA A 77 -28.81 -20.42 -4.68
N VAL A 78 -28.29 -21.62 -4.93
CA VAL A 78 -28.31 -22.26 -6.26
C VAL A 78 -29.75 -22.62 -6.67
N ALA A 79 -30.58 -23.07 -5.73
CA ALA A 79 -31.98 -23.40 -6.01
C ALA A 79 -32.84 -22.16 -6.26
N SER A 80 -32.49 -21.01 -5.67
CA SER A 80 -33.19 -19.74 -5.84
C SER A 80 -32.67 -18.86 -6.98
N ASP A 81 -31.60 -19.25 -7.67
CA ASP A 81 -30.90 -18.43 -8.68
C ASP A 81 -30.53 -17.03 -8.14
N ASP A 82 -30.13 -16.98 -6.87
CA ASP A 82 -29.79 -15.73 -6.18
C ASP A 82 -28.29 -15.44 -6.33
N VAL A 83 -27.98 -14.46 -7.19
CA VAL A 83 -26.62 -14.03 -7.47
C VAL A 83 -25.94 -13.43 -6.23
N ASP A 84 -26.71 -12.77 -5.35
CA ASP A 84 -26.17 -12.15 -4.12
C ASP A 84 -25.76 -13.23 -3.10
N GLY A 85 -26.31 -14.43 -3.25
CA GLY A 85 -26.02 -15.59 -2.43
C GLY A 85 -24.75 -16.36 -2.85
N ILE A 86 -24.05 -16.01 -3.93
CA ILE A 86 -22.87 -16.76 -4.41
C ILE A 86 -21.64 -15.88 -4.55
N LEU A 87 -20.45 -16.48 -4.45
CA LEU A 87 -19.23 -15.78 -4.83
C LEU A 87 -19.22 -15.65 -6.36
N SER A 88 -19.18 -14.42 -6.87
CA SER A 88 -19.15 -14.17 -8.31
C SER A 88 -17.70 -14.12 -8.83
N TYR A 89 -17.50 -14.38 -10.13
CA TYR A 89 -16.20 -14.12 -10.74
C TYR A 89 -15.86 -12.62 -10.76
N ASP A 90 -16.86 -11.73 -10.67
CA ASP A 90 -16.66 -10.29 -10.53
C ASP A 90 -15.92 -9.98 -9.23
N THR A 91 -16.20 -10.69 -8.13
CA THR A 91 -15.41 -10.59 -6.89
C THR A 91 -13.92 -10.87 -7.12
N LEU A 92 -13.57 -11.79 -8.02
CA LEU A 92 -12.16 -12.09 -8.34
C LEU A 92 -11.52 -10.98 -9.17
N ILE A 93 -12.26 -10.43 -10.15
CA ILE A 93 -11.80 -9.32 -11.00
C ILE A 93 -11.63 -8.05 -10.15
N GLU A 94 -12.61 -7.75 -9.29
CA GLU A 94 -12.57 -6.64 -8.34
C GLU A 94 -11.41 -6.79 -7.37
N ALA A 95 -11.14 -7.99 -6.87
CA ALA A 95 -10.00 -8.21 -5.98
C ALA A 95 -8.66 -7.87 -6.65
N ILE A 96 -8.49 -8.23 -7.93
CA ILE A 96 -7.32 -7.82 -8.72
C ILE A 96 -7.29 -6.30 -8.88
N GLY A 97 -8.40 -5.69 -9.30
CA GLY A 97 -8.49 -4.25 -9.55
C GLY A 97 -8.15 -3.44 -8.30
N LEU A 98 -8.73 -3.79 -7.15
CA LEU A 98 -8.52 -3.10 -5.88
C LEU A 98 -7.05 -3.20 -5.41
N GLU A 99 -6.41 -4.35 -5.58
CA GLU A 99 -5.00 -4.50 -5.19
C GLU A 99 -4.03 -3.80 -6.13
N LEU A 100 -4.34 -3.76 -7.43
CA LEU A 100 -3.56 -3.00 -8.41
C LEU A 100 -3.71 -1.48 -8.20
N GLU A 101 -4.87 -1.03 -7.73
CA GLU A 101 -5.15 0.37 -7.46
C GLU A 101 -4.58 0.85 -6.11
N ALA A 102 -4.43 -0.06 -5.15
CA ALA A 102 -3.99 0.29 -3.79
C ALA A 102 -2.55 0.79 -3.72
N GLU A 103 -1.61 0.12 -4.41
CA GLU A 103 -0.18 0.43 -4.33
C GLU A 103 0.58 -0.21 -5.48
N ARG A 104 1.57 0.48 -6.03
CA ARG A 104 2.55 -0.13 -6.95
C ARG A 104 3.45 -1.08 -6.16
N LEU A 105 3.34 -2.36 -6.45
CA LEU A 105 4.13 -3.39 -5.79
C LEU A 105 5.46 -3.68 -6.51
N ASN A 106 6.45 -4.13 -5.73
CA ASN A 106 7.73 -4.57 -6.26
C ASN A 106 7.73 -6.08 -6.60
N LEU A 107 6.93 -6.88 -5.90
CA LEU A 107 6.97 -8.34 -5.91
C LEU A 107 5.63 -8.93 -6.35
N LEU A 108 5.67 -9.95 -7.22
CA LEU A 108 4.46 -10.70 -7.60
C LEU A 108 3.91 -11.50 -6.42
N GLU A 109 4.79 -11.94 -5.52
CA GLU A 109 4.50 -12.65 -4.29
C GLU A 109 3.58 -11.82 -3.39
N THR A 110 3.91 -10.53 -3.20
CA THR A 110 3.09 -9.61 -2.39
C THR A 110 1.73 -9.39 -3.02
N LEU A 111 1.67 -9.21 -4.35
CA LEU A 111 0.41 -9.03 -5.07
C LEU A 111 -0.48 -10.28 -4.94
N ALA A 112 0.10 -11.47 -5.14
CA ALA A 112 -0.62 -12.73 -4.99
C ALA A 112 -1.18 -12.91 -3.57
N GLU A 113 -0.38 -12.59 -2.55
CA GLU A 113 -0.81 -12.67 -1.15
C GLU A 113 -2.00 -11.75 -0.86
N ARG A 114 -1.92 -10.49 -1.29
CA ARG A 114 -3.00 -9.51 -1.05
C ARG A 114 -4.28 -9.87 -1.80
N ILE A 115 -4.17 -10.30 -3.07
CA ILE A 115 -5.32 -10.79 -3.84
C ILE A 115 -5.96 -11.99 -3.13
N ALA A 116 -5.15 -12.98 -2.72
CA ALA A 116 -5.65 -14.16 -2.02
C ALA A 116 -6.39 -13.79 -0.73
N ALA A 117 -5.78 -12.93 0.10
CA ALA A 117 -6.38 -12.51 1.35
C ALA A 117 -7.66 -11.68 1.13
N ARG A 118 -7.74 -10.85 0.08
CA ARG A 118 -8.96 -10.11 -0.29
C ARG A 118 -10.09 -11.03 -0.73
N VAL A 119 -9.81 -12.02 -1.59
CA VAL A 119 -10.81 -13.03 -2.00
C VAL A 119 -11.33 -13.81 -0.79
N LEU A 120 -10.46 -14.12 0.18
CA LEU A 120 -10.83 -14.83 1.40
C LEU A 120 -11.65 -13.99 2.39
N LEU A 121 -11.86 -12.69 2.15
CA LEU A 121 -12.82 -11.89 2.94
C LEU A 121 -14.26 -12.35 2.70
N HIS A 122 -14.60 -12.77 1.48
CA HIS A 122 -15.93 -13.24 1.14
C HIS A 122 -16.29 -14.51 1.91
N GLU A 123 -17.33 -14.52 2.73
CA GLU A 123 -17.63 -15.55 3.75
C GLU A 123 -17.58 -17.00 3.24
N ARG A 124 -18.03 -17.24 2.00
CA ARG A 124 -18.06 -18.57 1.38
C ARG A 124 -16.72 -19.10 0.87
N ALA A 125 -15.71 -18.24 0.71
CA ALA A 125 -14.40 -18.66 0.20
C ALA A 125 -13.67 -19.50 1.27
N ALA A 126 -13.45 -20.77 0.99
CA ALA A 126 -12.74 -21.67 1.91
C ALA A 126 -11.22 -21.64 1.64
N ARG A 127 -10.85 -21.65 0.36
CA ARG A 127 -9.47 -21.67 -0.11
C ARG A 127 -9.36 -20.98 -1.46
N VAL A 128 -8.23 -20.35 -1.72
CA VAL A 128 -7.95 -19.68 -3.00
C VAL A 128 -6.58 -20.08 -3.51
N PHE A 129 -6.49 -20.26 -4.81
CA PHE A 129 -5.27 -20.49 -5.57
C PHE A 129 -5.06 -19.31 -6.49
N VAL A 130 -3.88 -18.72 -6.45
CA VAL A 130 -3.54 -17.54 -7.25
C VAL A 130 -2.26 -17.84 -8.01
N ARG A 131 -2.32 -17.69 -9.33
CA ARG A 131 -1.17 -17.69 -10.22
C ARG A 131 -1.06 -16.34 -10.91
N ILE A 132 0.13 -15.76 -10.86
CA ILE A 132 0.42 -14.48 -11.50
C ILE A 132 1.68 -14.63 -12.33
N GLU A 133 1.63 -14.25 -13.60
CA GLU A 133 2.72 -14.42 -14.55
C GLU A 133 3.00 -13.14 -15.34
N LYS A 134 4.27 -12.75 -15.45
CA LYS A 134 4.75 -11.75 -16.40
C LYS A 134 4.97 -12.42 -17.75
N LEU A 135 4.29 -11.92 -18.78
CA LEU A 135 4.33 -12.52 -20.12
C LEU A 135 5.50 -12.03 -20.97
N ASP A 136 6.05 -10.86 -20.65
CA ASP A 136 6.98 -10.14 -21.53
C ASP A 136 8.46 -10.18 -21.06
N ARG A 137 8.79 -11.05 -20.09
CA ARG A 137 10.15 -11.10 -19.52
C ARG A 137 11.07 -12.02 -20.31
N GLY A 138 11.53 -11.52 -21.46
CA GLY A 138 12.39 -12.28 -22.38
C GLY A 138 11.63 -13.42 -23.06
N PRO A 139 12.28 -14.54 -23.42
CA PRO A 139 11.59 -15.66 -24.07
C PRO A 139 10.84 -16.57 -23.08
N HIS A 140 10.78 -16.20 -21.80
CA HIS A 140 10.21 -17.02 -20.74
C HIS A 140 9.01 -16.34 -20.10
N VAL A 141 8.08 -17.16 -19.62
CA VAL A 141 7.01 -16.72 -18.70
C VAL A 141 7.52 -16.93 -17.28
N LEU A 142 7.48 -15.89 -16.46
CA LEU A 142 7.93 -15.93 -15.07
C LEU A 142 6.77 -15.54 -14.16
N GLY A 143 6.54 -16.33 -13.11
CA GLY A 143 5.39 -16.12 -12.25
C GLY A 143 5.51 -16.76 -10.89
N VAL A 144 4.47 -16.57 -10.10
CA VAL A 144 4.31 -17.12 -8.76
C VAL A 144 2.98 -17.86 -8.69
N GLU A 145 2.94 -18.93 -7.90
CA GLU A 145 1.74 -19.70 -7.63
C GLU A 145 1.62 -19.90 -6.12
N ILE A 146 0.48 -19.52 -5.53
CA ILE A 146 0.22 -19.68 -4.11
C ILE A 146 -1.15 -20.31 -3.84
N VAL A 147 -1.29 -20.89 -2.66
CA VAL A 147 -2.56 -21.36 -2.11
C VAL A 147 -2.73 -20.81 -0.70
N ARG A 148 -3.91 -20.28 -0.38
CA ARG A 148 -4.27 -19.79 0.96
C ARG A 148 -5.64 -20.29 1.36
N ALA A 149 -5.76 -20.81 2.59
CA ALA A 149 -7.02 -21.17 3.20
C ALA A 149 -7.47 -20.08 4.19
N ARG A 150 -8.77 -19.95 4.44
CA ARG A 150 -9.33 -18.96 5.39
C ARG A 150 -8.68 -19.04 6.78
N THR A 151 -8.38 -20.24 7.27
CA THR A 151 -7.72 -20.44 8.57
C THR A 151 -6.26 -19.97 8.63
N GLN A 152 -5.67 -19.64 7.48
CA GLN A 152 -4.28 -19.20 7.32
C GLN A 152 -4.17 -17.78 6.77
N ALA A 153 -5.29 -17.14 6.41
CA ALA A 153 -5.26 -15.82 5.81
C ALA A 153 -4.86 -14.79 6.88
N PRO A 154 -3.82 -13.96 6.64
CA PRO A 154 -3.57 -12.83 7.50
C PRO A 154 -4.79 -11.91 7.46
N ALA A 155 -5.22 -11.40 8.62
CA ALA A 155 -6.27 -10.41 8.69
C ALA A 155 -5.78 -9.14 7.95
N ILE A 156 -6.27 -8.90 6.74
CA ILE A 156 -6.17 -7.57 6.12
C ILE A 156 -7.02 -6.67 7.00
N THR A 157 -6.39 -5.75 7.72
CA THR A 157 -7.12 -4.70 8.41
C THR A 157 -7.65 -3.77 7.34
N LEU A 158 -8.96 -3.81 7.09
CA LEU A 158 -9.64 -2.83 6.24
C LEU A 158 -9.37 -1.43 6.82
N ALA A 159 -9.06 -0.47 5.94
CA ALA A 159 -8.50 0.83 6.27
C ALA A 159 -9.42 1.77 7.08
N ASP A 160 -10.64 1.35 7.41
CA ASP A 160 -11.67 2.23 8.00
C ASP A 160 -11.39 2.69 9.44
N ASP A 161 -10.47 2.03 10.17
CA ASP A 161 -10.07 2.41 11.53
C ASP A 161 -8.58 2.84 11.60
N ALA A 162 -8.06 3.43 10.52
CA ALA A 162 -6.72 4.04 10.53
C ALA A 162 -6.77 5.41 11.24
N PRO A 163 -5.84 5.69 12.18
CA PRO A 163 -5.79 6.99 12.85
C PRO A 163 -5.51 8.11 11.85
N ARG A 164 -6.25 9.21 11.96
CA ARG A 164 -6.14 10.38 11.08
C ARG A 164 -5.17 11.40 11.68
N PRO A 165 -4.10 11.79 10.97
CA PRO A 165 -3.09 12.67 11.53
C PRO A 165 -3.44 14.15 11.37
N ARG A 166 -2.84 14.99 12.21
CA ARG A 166 -2.55 16.39 11.89
C ARG A 166 -1.29 16.43 11.03
N VAL A 167 -1.30 17.18 9.94
CA VAL A 167 -0.14 17.30 9.04
C VAL A 167 0.42 18.71 9.14
N VAL A 168 1.72 18.84 9.36
CA VAL A 168 2.40 20.13 9.47
C VAL A 168 3.57 20.19 8.50
N LEU A 169 3.46 21.04 7.47
CA LEU A 169 4.58 21.39 6.61
C LEU A 169 5.37 22.52 7.27
N LEU A 170 6.53 22.19 7.81
CA LEU A 170 7.42 23.16 8.45
C LEU A 170 8.01 24.10 7.40
N PRO A 171 8.08 25.42 7.63
CA PRO A 171 8.69 26.37 6.71
C PRO A 171 10.19 26.12 6.54
N ALA A 172 10.77 26.62 5.46
CA ALA A 172 12.21 26.54 5.23
C ALA A 172 12.98 27.22 6.38
N GLY A 173 13.98 26.53 6.93
CA GLY A 173 14.79 27.01 8.04
C GLY A 173 14.24 26.70 9.44
N ALA A 174 13.05 26.08 9.54
CA ALA A 174 12.45 25.70 10.83
C ALA A 174 13.36 24.83 11.70
N GLN A 175 14.25 24.03 11.09
CA GLN A 175 15.22 23.19 11.79
C GLN A 175 16.26 23.98 12.60
N ASP A 176 16.46 25.26 12.27
CA ASP A 176 17.43 26.15 12.91
C ASP A 176 16.73 27.25 13.74
N ASP A 177 15.40 27.25 13.76
CA ASP A 177 14.59 28.21 14.51
C ASP A 177 14.60 27.89 16.02
N ALA A 178 14.74 28.92 16.85
CA ALA A 178 14.74 28.79 18.30
C ALA A 178 13.40 28.29 18.86
N GLU A 179 12.29 28.56 18.17
CA GLU A 179 10.93 28.17 18.57
C GLU A 179 10.59 26.72 18.21
N LEU A 180 11.48 26.01 17.49
CA LEU A 180 11.24 24.63 17.07
C LEU A 180 10.95 23.71 18.26
N SER A 181 11.74 23.79 19.33
CA SER A 181 11.54 22.95 20.52
C SER A 181 10.16 23.19 21.14
N ALA A 182 9.74 24.45 21.24
CA ALA A 182 8.44 24.82 21.80
C ALA A 182 7.29 24.34 20.91
N LEU A 183 7.46 24.38 19.59
CA LEU A 183 6.50 23.80 18.65
C LEU A 183 6.37 22.29 18.83
N LEU A 184 7.49 21.56 18.88
CA LEU A 184 7.47 20.10 19.07
C LEU A 184 6.80 19.72 20.40
N ASP A 185 7.03 20.49 21.47
CA ASP A 185 6.36 20.27 22.76
C ASP A 185 4.85 20.45 22.70
N ARG A 186 4.36 21.46 21.95
CA ARG A 186 2.91 21.63 21.73
C ARG A 186 2.34 20.46 20.96
N LEU A 187 2.98 20.09 19.84
CA LEU A 187 2.50 19.03 18.95
C LEU A 187 2.49 17.64 19.61
N ASP A 188 3.49 17.33 20.44
CA ASP A 188 3.57 16.06 21.19
C ASP A 188 2.49 15.95 22.28
N GLY A 189 1.90 17.08 22.70
CA GLY A 189 0.84 17.15 23.69
C GLY A 189 -0.58 16.96 23.14
N HIS A 190 -0.76 16.89 21.81
CA HIS A 190 -2.06 16.70 21.18
C HIS A 190 -2.51 15.23 21.19
N ALA A 191 -3.82 15.01 21.19
CA ALA A 191 -4.40 13.66 21.21
C ALA A 191 -4.28 12.97 19.85
N GLU A 192 -4.42 13.74 18.76
CA GLU A 192 -4.24 13.26 17.41
C GLU A 192 -2.75 13.11 17.07
N PRO A 193 -2.35 12.03 16.36
CA PRO A 193 -0.98 11.88 15.92
C PRO A 193 -0.60 12.99 14.95
N THR A 194 0.66 13.43 14.98
CA THR A 194 1.14 14.51 14.12
C THR A 194 2.23 14.02 13.18
N VAL A 195 2.06 14.29 11.89
CA VAL A 195 3.06 14.05 10.85
C VAL A 195 3.67 15.38 10.42
N LEU A 196 5.00 15.48 10.56
CA LEU A 196 5.81 16.61 10.16
C LEU A 196 6.40 16.35 8.76
N ILE A 197 6.34 17.37 7.92
CA ILE A 197 6.99 17.41 6.61
C ILE A 197 7.98 18.57 6.65
N ALA A 198 9.26 18.27 6.41
CA ALA A 198 10.32 19.27 6.46
C ALA A 198 10.51 19.93 5.08
N THR A 199 10.40 21.26 5.02
CA THR A 199 10.77 22.00 3.80
C THR A 199 12.30 22.11 3.70
N PRO A 200 12.90 21.81 2.53
CA PRO A 200 14.31 22.06 2.30
C PRO A 200 14.67 23.56 2.36
N ASP A 201 15.79 23.85 2.99
CA ASP A 201 16.39 25.19 3.18
C ASP A 201 17.78 25.30 2.52
N PHE A 202 18.08 24.37 1.61
CA PHE A 202 19.32 24.31 0.85
C PHE A 202 19.02 24.07 -0.64
N VAL A 203 19.97 24.39 -1.49
CA VAL A 203 19.83 24.25 -2.94
C VAL A 203 20.31 22.86 -3.37
N PRO A 204 19.44 21.99 -3.93
CA PRO A 204 19.86 20.70 -4.42
C PRO A 204 20.56 20.79 -5.78
N PRO A 205 21.32 19.76 -6.18
CA PRO A 205 21.89 19.70 -7.53
C PRO A 205 20.77 19.63 -8.59
N VAL A 206 21.09 20.10 -9.80
CA VAL A 206 20.16 20.05 -10.95
C VAL A 206 20.65 18.99 -11.94
N ALA A 207 19.74 18.13 -12.38
CA ALA A 207 19.96 17.11 -13.39
C ALA A 207 19.19 17.44 -14.67
N ALA A 208 19.82 17.18 -15.83
CA ALA A 208 19.18 17.39 -17.13
C ALA A 208 18.06 16.39 -17.45
N GLN A 209 18.10 15.20 -16.83
CA GLN A 209 17.11 14.14 -17.05
C GLN A 209 15.96 14.26 -16.03
N THR A 210 14.72 14.35 -16.52
CA THR A 210 13.53 14.57 -15.67
C THR A 210 13.37 13.52 -14.57
N GLN A 211 13.60 12.23 -14.89
CA GLN A 211 13.49 11.17 -13.89
C GLN A 211 14.56 11.31 -12.80
N ALA A 212 15.78 11.70 -13.16
CA ALA A 212 16.85 11.95 -12.19
C ALA A 212 16.54 13.18 -11.34
N GLN A 213 16.06 14.28 -11.94
CA GLN A 213 15.66 15.49 -11.21
C GLN A 213 14.58 15.17 -10.16
N ARG A 214 13.53 14.45 -10.57
CA ARG A 214 12.47 13.98 -9.67
C ARG A 214 13.00 13.22 -8.45
N ARG A 215 14.05 12.40 -8.63
CA ARG A 215 14.69 11.68 -7.51
C ARG A 215 15.47 12.61 -6.62
N ILE A 216 16.20 13.56 -7.20
CA ILE A 216 16.93 14.55 -6.44
C ILE A 216 15.97 15.37 -5.58
N ASP A 217 14.84 15.80 -6.13
CA ASP A 217 13.84 16.62 -5.41
C ASP A 217 13.28 15.85 -4.19
N LEU A 218 12.89 14.58 -4.36
CA LEU A 218 12.43 13.75 -3.24
C LEU A 218 13.53 13.48 -2.19
N LEU A 219 14.76 13.19 -2.63
CA LEU A 219 15.91 13.00 -1.72
C LEU A 219 16.27 14.29 -0.98
N THR A 220 15.94 15.45 -1.53
CA THR A 220 16.17 16.76 -0.89
C THR A 220 15.21 16.94 0.29
N LEU A 221 13.94 16.56 0.13
CA LEU A 221 12.98 16.53 1.22
C LEU A 221 13.39 15.54 2.31
N GLU A 222 13.91 14.36 1.95
CA GLU A 222 14.40 13.39 2.94
C GLU A 222 15.61 13.90 3.71
N GLN A 223 16.54 14.58 3.05
CA GLN A 223 17.64 15.25 3.74
C GLN A 223 17.13 16.31 4.72
N ALA A 224 16.10 17.08 4.37
CA ALA A 224 15.46 18.02 5.28
C ALA A 224 14.79 17.31 6.48
N ALA A 225 14.16 16.15 6.26
CA ALA A 225 13.59 15.30 7.31
C ALA A 225 14.67 14.78 8.27
N TRP A 226 15.80 14.28 7.76
CA TRP A 226 16.92 13.82 8.59
C TRP A 226 17.61 14.96 9.34
N ARG A 227 17.68 16.16 8.76
CA ARG A 227 18.14 17.36 9.48
C ARG A 227 17.23 17.69 10.66
N LEU A 228 15.91 17.59 10.49
CA LEU A 228 14.95 17.78 11.58
C LEU A 228 15.11 16.71 12.67
N ALA A 229 15.27 15.44 12.28
CA ALA A 229 15.51 14.33 13.19
C ALA A 229 16.78 14.48 14.04
N ALA A 230 17.79 15.17 13.50
CA ALA A 230 19.02 15.49 14.25
C ALA A 230 18.82 16.57 15.32
N ARG A 231 17.71 17.32 15.30
CA ARG A 231 17.40 18.39 16.26
C ARG A 231 16.69 17.88 17.52
N ASP A 232 15.80 16.89 17.39
CA ASP A 232 15.04 16.34 18.51
C ASP A 232 14.81 14.83 18.33
N ARG A 233 15.03 14.06 19.40
CA ARG A 233 14.87 12.60 19.40
C ARG A 233 13.45 12.11 19.12
N ARG A 234 12.43 12.97 19.29
CA ARG A 234 11.03 12.66 18.97
C ARG A 234 10.76 12.66 17.46
N CYS A 235 11.60 13.35 16.68
CA CYS A 235 11.46 13.45 15.23
C CYS A 235 11.97 12.19 14.54
N VAL A 236 11.22 11.09 14.63
CA VAL A 236 11.55 9.81 13.98
C VAL A 236 11.16 9.86 12.50
N VAL A 237 12.12 9.62 11.60
CA VAL A 237 11.90 9.62 10.15
C VAL A 237 11.33 8.28 9.71
N VAL A 238 10.23 8.32 8.95
CA VAL A 238 9.52 7.14 8.43
C VAL A 238 9.21 7.32 6.95
N ASP A 239 9.44 6.29 6.14
CA ASP A 239 9.28 6.33 4.68
C ASP A 239 8.13 5.45 4.13
N SER A 240 7.59 4.53 4.94
CA SER A 240 6.62 3.53 4.50
C SER A 240 5.23 3.74 5.08
N ARG A 241 4.19 3.41 4.30
CA ARG A 241 2.78 3.51 4.76
C ARG A 241 2.52 2.69 6.03
N THR A 242 3.00 1.45 6.06
CA THR A 242 2.79 0.55 7.21
C THR A 242 3.41 1.09 8.49
N GLU A 243 4.61 1.68 8.40
CA GLU A 243 5.27 2.25 9.58
C GLU A 243 4.65 3.59 9.98
N LEU A 244 4.17 4.40 9.03
CA LEU A 244 3.37 5.59 9.33
C LEU A 244 2.11 5.20 10.09
N ASP A 245 1.35 4.22 9.60
CA ASP A 245 0.12 3.73 10.25
C ASP A 245 0.41 3.21 11.68
N TRP A 246 1.50 2.45 11.83
CA TRP A 246 1.93 1.96 13.13
C TRP A 246 2.32 3.09 14.09
N SER A 247 3.07 4.08 13.60
CA SER A 247 3.51 5.24 14.39
C SER A 247 2.31 6.06 14.84
N MET A 248 1.38 6.35 13.93
CA MET A 248 0.17 7.11 14.22
C MET A 248 -0.73 6.40 15.26
N ARG A 249 -0.82 5.06 15.25
CA ARG A 249 -1.60 4.31 16.27
C ARG A 249 -0.99 4.38 17.67
N ARG A 250 0.31 4.64 17.79
CA ARG A 250 0.99 4.85 19.07
C ARG A 250 0.92 6.30 19.54
N GLY A 251 0.46 7.21 18.70
CA GLY A 251 0.45 8.64 18.94
C GLY A 251 1.82 9.29 18.78
N GLY A 252 1.88 10.61 18.97
CA GLY A 252 3.11 11.39 18.95
C GLY A 252 3.54 11.91 17.58
N LEU A 253 4.79 12.33 17.51
CA LEU A 253 5.39 12.99 16.34
C LEU A 253 6.05 11.97 15.40
N THR A 254 5.78 12.12 14.10
CA THR A 254 6.47 11.37 13.03
C THR A 254 6.96 12.33 11.97
N VAL A 255 8.16 12.13 11.43
CA VAL A 255 8.66 12.91 10.28
C VAL A 255 8.57 12.05 9.04
N TRP A 256 7.93 12.56 7.99
CA TRP A 256 7.75 11.82 6.75
C TRP A 256 8.95 11.98 5.80
N ALA A 257 9.49 10.87 5.32
CA ALA A 257 10.42 10.77 4.20
C ALA A 257 9.65 10.36 2.92
N PRO A 258 9.54 11.24 1.90
CA PRO A 258 8.52 11.05 0.86
C PRO A 258 8.84 10.03 -0.23
N SER A 259 10.10 9.66 -0.47
CA SER A 259 10.46 8.96 -1.72
C SER A 259 9.70 7.65 -1.85
N ARG A 260 9.78 6.76 -0.87
CA ARG A 260 9.18 5.43 -1.01
C ARG A 260 7.67 5.52 -1.30
N LEU A 261 6.94 6.27 -0.47
CA LEU A 261 5.50 6.41 -0.61
C LEU A 261 5.08 7.08 -1.93
N VAL A 262 5.74 8.16 -2.34
CA VAL A 262 5.43 8.88 -3.59
C VAL A 262 5.70 8.02 -4.82
N LEU A 263 6.71 7.17 -4.77
CA LEU A 263 7.16 6.37 -5.92
C LEU A 263 6.46 5.05 -6.07
N ASP A 264 5.86 4.58 -4.99
CA ASP A 264 5.05 3.39 -4.99
C ASP A 264 3.53 3.77 -5.08
N ALA A 265 3.20 5.06 -5.19
CA ALA A 265 1.83 5.54 -5.40
C ALA A 265 1.33 5.25 -6.83
N THR A 266 0.11 4.73 -6.94
CA THR A 266 -0.64 4.61 -8.20
C THR A 266 -1.08 5.98 -8.71
N HIS A 267 -1.44 6.87 -7.79
CA HIS A 267 -1.79 8.26 -8.03
C HIS A 267 -0.78 9.19 -7.36
N PRO A 268 0.42 9.41 -7.96
CA PRO A 268 1.43 10.28 -7.39
C PRO A 268 1.00 11.76 -7.41
N PRO A 269 1.62 12.62 -6.57
CA PRO A 269 1.43 14.07 -6.61
C PRO A 269 1.84 14.65 -7.99
N GLU A 270 1.23 15.78 -8.35
CA GLU A 270 1.52 16.49 -9.61
C GLU A 270 2.95 17.05 -9.68
N SER A 271 3.56 17.32 -8.52
CA SER A 271 4.94 17.78 -8.41
C SER A 271 5.55 17.41 -7.06
N GLU A 272 6.88 17.47 -6.98
CA GLU A 272 7.69 17.28 -5.78
C GLU A 272 7.84 18.56 -4.95
N ASP A 273 7.05 19.59 -5.25
CA ASP A 273 6.99 20.80 -4.43
C ASP A 273 6.47 20.46 -3.02
N PRO A 274 7.09 20.97 -1.94
CA PRO A 274 6.71 20.61 -0.57
C PRO A 274 5.23 20.85 -0.25
N VAL A 275 4.62 21.92 -0.79
CA VAL A 275 3.20 22.22 -0.56
C VAL A 275 2.30 21.23 -1.29
N THR A 276 2.63 20.91 -2.55
CA THR A 276 1.90 19.87 -3.32
C THR A 276 1.97 18.51 -2.62
N LEU A 277 3.17 18.14 -2.15
CA LEU A 277 3.37 16.89 -1.42
C LEU A 277 2.62 16.83 -0.10
N ALA A 278 2.61 17.92 0.66
CA ALA A 278 1.89 17.99 1.93
C ALA A 278 0.37 17.83 1.73
N ARG A 279 -0.18 18.48 0.70
CA ARG A 279 -1.60 18.32 0.32
C ARG A 279 -1.92 16.89 -0.12
N TRP A 280 -1.07 16.32 -0.96
CA TRP A 280 -1.22 14.95 -1.42
C TRP A 280 -1.18 13.95 -0.26
N PHE A 281 -0.22 14.08 0.65
CA PHE A 281 -0.12 13.24 1.86
C PHE A 281 -1.36 13.40 2.74
N ALA A 282 -1.78 14.64 3.02
CA ALA A 282 -2.93 14.92 3.86
C ALA A 282 -4.21 14.28 3.30
N ALA A 283 -4.41 14.33 1.98
CA ALA A 283 -5.53 13.64 1.33
C ALA A 283 -5.41 12.11 1.44
N ALA A 284 -4.23 11.55 1.18
CA ALA A 284 -3.98 10.10 1.18
C ALA A 284 -4.12 9.42 2.55
N PHE A 285 -4.02 10.19 3.63
CA PHE A 285 -4.18 9.74 5.01
C PHE A 285 -5.42 10.32 5.71
N HIS A 286 -6.30 11.01 4.98
CA HIS A 286 -7.50 11.64 5.52
C HIS A 286 -7.22 12.51 6.75
N ALA A 287 -6.18 13.35 6.65
CA ALA A 287 -5.73 14.18 7.75
C ALA A 287 -6.87 15.04 8.33
N VAL A 288 -6.85 15.24 9.64
CA VAL A 288 -7.86 16.06 10.32
C VAL A 288 -7.69 17.54 9.98
N GLU A 289 -6.45 17.98 9.79
CA GLU A 289 -6.10 19.31 9.28
C GLU A 289 -4.67 19.33 8.74
N LEU A 290 -4.38 20.32 7.89
CA LEU A 290 -3.07 20.58 7.29
C LEU A 290 -2.63 22.01 7.60
N PHE A 291 -1.45 22.16 8.22
CA PHE A 291 -0.76 23.43 8.41
C PHE A 291 0.31 23.61 7.33
N LEU A 292 0.30 24.73 6.62
CA LEU A 292 1.27 24.98 5.54
C LEU A 292 1.59 26.48 5.34
N PRO A 293 2.80 26.84 4.87
CA PRO A 293 3.20 28.21 4.58
C PRO A 293 2.68 28.69 3.20
N ALA A 294 1.41 28.42 2.89
CA ALA A 294 0.77 28.89 1.66
C ALA A 294 -0.70 29.26 1.90
N ASP A 295 -1.31 29.89 0.90
CA ASP A 295 -2.72 30.26 0.99
C ASP A 295 -3.62 29.01 1.05
N PRO A 296 -4.55 28.94 2.04
CA PRO A 296 -5.46 27.83 2.19
C PRO A 296 -6.34 27.68 0.96
N ARG A 297 -6.60 26.43 0.57
CA ARG A 297 -7.51 26.09 -0.51
C ARG A 297 -8.72 25.31 0.03
N PRO A 298 -9.91 25.48 -0.58
CA PRO A 298 -11.04 24.62 -0.26
C PRO A 298 -10.73 23.18 -0.70
N GLY A 299 -11.02 22.22 0.16
CA GLY A 299 -10.72 20.81 -0.08
C GLY A 299 -11.27 19.90 1.02
N PRO A 300 -11.09 18.58 0.88
CA PRO A 300 -11.57 17.60 1.86
C PRO A 300 -10.83 17.67 3.20
N VAL A 301 -9.62 18.22 3.22
CA VAL A 301 -8.82 18.45 4.43
C VAL A 301 -8.81 19.95 4.73
N PRO A 302 -9.19 20.39 5.94
CA PRO A 302 -9.07 21.79 6.35
C PRO A 302 -7.62 22.27 6.31
N GLU A 303 -7.36 23.37 5.61
CA GLU A 303 -6.04 23.99 5.53
C GLU A 303 -5.94 25.21 6.45
N ARG A 304 -4.82 25.32 7.19
CA ARG A 304 -4.46 26.48 8.01
C ARG A 304 -3.13 27.05 7.52
N ARG A 305 -3.12 28.35 7.25
CA ARG A 305 -1.88 29.05 6.88
C ARG A 305 -1.03 29.24 8.13
N ILE A 306 0.27 28.96 8.00
CA ILE A 306 1.27 29.33 9.00
C ILE A 306 2.20 30.39 8.42
N THR A 307 2.54 31.37 9.25
CA THR A 307 3.55 32.39 8.95
C THR A 307 4.76 32.18 9.85
N ASP A 308 4.49 31.84 11.11
CA ASP A 308 5.48 31.55 12.14
C ASP A 308 5.22 30.17 12.79
N LEU A 309 6.23 29.57 13.41
CA LEU A 309 6.08 28.28 14.11
C LEU A 309 5.09 28.36 15.28
N SER A 310 4.84 29.56 15.82
CA SER A 310 3.84 29.81 16.86
C SER A 310 2.40 29.67 16.38
N ASP A 311 2.15 29.75 15.07
CA ASP A 311 0.79 29.69 14.50
C ASP A 311 0.18 28.28 14.54
N VAL A 312 1.03 27.27 14.76
CA VAL A 312 0.61 25.87 14.92
C VAL A 312 0.23 25.66 16.39
N ALA A 313 -1.08 25.58 16.62
CA ALA A 313 -1.71 25.41 17.93
C ALA A 313 -1.80 23.94 18.35
#